data_AF-A0A4Y3QYQ9-F1
#
_entry.id   AF-A0A4Y3QYQ9-F1
#
_cell.length_a   1.000
_cell.length_b   1.000
_cell.length_c   1.000
_cell.angle_alpha   90.00
_cell.angle_beta   90.00
_cell.angle_gamma   90.00
#
_symmetry.space_group_name_H-M   'P 1'
#
loop_
_entity.id
_entity.type
_entity.pdbx_description
1 polymer ?
#
loop_
_entity_poly.entity_id
_entity_poly.type
_entity_poly.pdbx_seq_one_letter_code
_entity_poly.pdbx_strand_id
1 'polypeptide(L)'
;MSSSHTSRNGQWYPPEWPERIRALAAGELTPVTPRTAATVMLLRDPEHEADGAAGPGGAAEAARSKGPVVHMLRRRASMAFAGGAYAYPGGSVDPRDARPLASAGPTGAQWAERLGTDPDTARAVVCAAVRETFEESGVLLAGPDASTVVADVTGADWEADRAALVARELSFADFLERRGLVLRDDLLGAWARWITPEFEERRYDTFFFVAVLPRGQRTRNASTEADRTVWVHPRDAAEGYDKGELLMMPPTIATLRRLAQYPTAEAALAAAPGEDLTPVLARARLEGDALVLSWPGHDEFTKRIERS
;
A
#
# COMPACT_ATOMS: atom_id res chain seq x y z
N MET A 1 -18.38 28.30 -24.30
CA MET A 1 -19.02 27.36 -23.36
C MET A 1 -17.90 26.68 -22.60
N SER A 2 -17.71 27.08 -21.34
CA SER A 2 -16.61 26.64 -20.49
C SER A 2 -16.94 25.25 -19.94
N SER A 3 -16.25 24.22 -20.42
CA SER A 3 -16.30 22.89 -19.83
C SER A 3 -15.13 22.76 -18.86
N SER A 4 -15.30 23.30 -17.65
CA SER A 4 -14.42 22.97 -16.53
C SER A 4 -14.60 21.48 -16.22
N HIS A 5 -13.64 20.65 -16.64
CA HIS A 5 -13.51 19.29 -16.13
C HIS A 5 -12.97 19.36 -14.70
N THR A 6 -13.83 19.76 -13.77
CA THR A 6 -13.59 19.55 -12.33
C THR A 6 -13.56 18.04 -12.14
N SER A 7 -12.40 17.48 -11.78
CA SER A 7 -12.29 16.05 -11.45
C SER A 7 -13.26 15.76 -10.30
N ARG A 8 -14.38 15.09 -10.59
CA ARG A 8 -15.45 14.77 -9.62
C ARG A 8 -15.11 13.59 -8.72
N ASN A 9 -13.96 12.96 -8.92
CA ASN A 9 -13.49 11.80 -8.15
C ASN A 9 -12.51 12.23 -7.05
N GLY A 10 -12.25 11.33 -6.10
CA GLY A 10 -11.40 11.54 -4.92
C GLY A 10 -9.91 11.57 -5.24
N GLN A 11 -9.52 12.18 -6.36
CA GLN A 11 -8.14 12.26 -6.80
C GLN A 11 -7.34 13.23 -5.93
N TRP A 12 -6.24 12.73 -5.36
CA TRP A 12 -5.25 13.59 -4.70
C TRP A 12 -4.28 14.17 -5.74
N TYR A 13 -4.33 15.50 -5.93
CA TYR A 13 -3.42 16.25 -6.78
C TYR A 13 -2.96 17.56 -6.12
N PRO A 14 -1.66 17.71 -5.86
CA PRO A 14 -1.09 18.97 -5.39
C PRO A 14 -1.24 20.12 -6.39
N PRO A 15 -1.55 21.34 -5.93
CA PRO A 15 -1.69 22.52 -6.78
C PRO A 15 -0.39 22.95 -7.47
N GLU A 16 0.78 22.58 -6.95
CA GLU A 16 2.11 22.92 -7.46
C GLU A 16 2.56 22.09 -8.68
N TRP A 17 1.88 20.98 -8.98
CA TRP A 17 2.26 20.09 -10.08
C TRP A 17 2.43 20.76 -11.45
N PRO A 18 1.52 21.66 -11.91
CA PRO A 18 1.66 22.26 -13.23
C PRO A 18 2.97 23.05 -13.42
N GLU A 19 3.40 23.78 -12.39
CA GLU A 19 4.64 24.55 -12.40
C GLU A 19 5.86 23.62 -12.44
N ARG A 20 5.89 22.62 -11.55
CA ARG A 20 7.00 21.67 -11.45
C ARG A 20 7.18 20.83 -12.70
N ILE A 21 6.07 20.44 -13.34
CA ILE A 21 6.13 19.71 -14.60
C ILE A 21 6.74 20.57 -15.72
N ARG A 22 6.41 21.87 -15.78
CA ARG A 22 7.03 22.80 -16.75
C ARG A 22 8.52 22.98 -16.47
N ALA A 23 8.91 23.16 -15.21
CA ALA A 23 10.31 23.26 -14.81
C ALA A 23 11.10 22.00 -15.20
N LEU A 24 10.53 20.81 -15.00
CA LEU A 24 11.13 19.55 -15.45
C LEU A 24 11.30 19.51 -16.98
N ALA A 25 10.27 19.89 -17.73
CA ALA A 25 10.31 19.92 -19.19
C ALA A 25 11.32 20.96 -19.75
N ALA A 26 11.54 22.07 -19.03
CA ALA A 26 12.52 23.10 -19.36
C ALA A 26 13.96 22.75 -18.95
N GLY A 27 14.17 21.65 -18.20
CA GLY A 27 15.47 21.28 -17.64
C GLY A 27 15.87 22.10 -16.41
N GLU A 28 14.94 22.83 -15.80
CA GLU A 28 15.15 23.67 -14.62
C GLU A 28 14.95 22.88 -13.30
N LEU A 29 14.36 21.68 -13.39
CA LEU A 29 14.16 20.76 -12.27
C LEU A 29 14.92 19.46 -12.50
N THR A 30 15.80 19.12 -11.56
CA THR A 30 16.47 17.81 -11.51
C THR A 30 15.63 16.83 -10.70
N PRO A 31 15.20 15.69 -11.27
CA PRO A 31 14.43 14.70 -10.53
C PRO A 31 15.19 14.16 -9.31
N VAL A 32 14.50 14.08 -8.17
CA VAL A 32 15.04 13.43 -6.97
C VAL A 32 15.06 11.91 -7.17
N THR A 33 16.10 11.22 -6.71
CA THR A 33 16.12 9.75 -6.72
C THR A 33 15.00 9.20 -5.82
N PRO A 34 14.13 8.31 -6.31
CA PRO A 34 13.06 7.75 -5.49
C PRO A 34 13.63 6.89 -4.36
N ARG A 35 13.08 7.05 -3.15
CA ARG A 35 13.38 6.14 -2.03
C ARG A 35 12.60 4.85 -2.20
N THR A 36 13.25 3.72 -1.99
CA THR A 36 12.57 2.42 -1.97
C THR A 36 11.56 2.37 -0.81
N ALA A 37 10.37 1.88 -1.09
CA ALA A 37 9.30 1.73 -0.12
C ALA A 37 8.54 0.41 -0.33
N ALA A 38 7.88 -0.05 0.72
CA ALA A 38 7.02 -1.23 0.68
C ALA A 38 5.67 -0.91 1.31
N THR A 39 4.61 -1.53 0.79
CA THR A 39 3.23 -1.32 1.25
C THR A 39 2.47 -2.63 1.19
N VAL A 40 1.67 -2.94 2.22
CA VAL A 40 0.94 -4.21 2.32
C VAL A 40 -0.56 -3.97 2.38
N MET A 41 -1.26 -4.51 1.39
CA MET A 41 -2.71 -4.64 1.37
C MET A 41 -3.09 -5.88 2.18
N LEU A 42 -3.39 -5.66 3.46
CA LEU A 42 -3.80 -6.73 4.37
C LEU A 42 -5.27 -7.08 4.12
N LEU A 43 -5.55 -8.34 3.82
CA LEU A 43 -6.87 -8.84 3.42
C LEU A 43 -7.42 -9.80 4.46
N ARG A 44 -8.74 -9.84 4.60
CA ARG A 44 -9.45 -10.94 5.25
C ARG A 44 -10.78 -11.13 4.57
N ASP A 45 -11.31 -12.34 4.62
CA ASP A 45 -12.70 -12.55 4.26
C ASP A 45 -13.59 -12.08 5.42
N PRO A 46 -14.73 -11.41 5.12
CA PRO A 46 -15.72 -11.16 6.15
C PRO A 46 -16.18 -12.51 6.72
N GLU A 47 -16.18 -12.63 8.03
CA GLU A 47 -16.84 -13.77 8.68
C GLU A 47 -18.31 -13.76 8.20
N HIS A 48 -18.84 -14.93 7.79
CA HIS A 48 -20.28 -15.04 7.54
C HIS A 48 -20.98 -14.51 8.79
N GLU A 49 -21.74 -13.42 8.69
CA GLU A 49 -22.66 -12.99 9.75
C GLU A 49 -23.74 -14.07 9.91
N ALA A 50 -23.40 -15.16 10.60
CA ALA A 50 -24.33 -16.01 11.29
C ALA A 50 -24.55 -15.39 12.67
N ASP A 51 -25.31 -14.29 12.70
CA ASP A 51 -26.24 -13.88 13.77
C ASP A 51 -26.46 -12.36 13.79
N GLY A 52 -27.65 -11.93 13.35
CA GLY A 52 -28.32 -10.76 13.93
C GLY A 52 -28.45 -9.49 13.08
N ALA A 53 -29.64 -9.32 12.51
CA ALA A 53 -30.26 -8.08 12.03
C ALA A 53 -29.72 -7.47 10.72
N ALA A 54 -30.06 -8.13 9.59
CA ALA A 54 -30.19 -7.44 8.31
C ALA A 54 -31.22 -6.30 8.43
N GLY A 55 -30.74 -5.06 8.29
CA GLY A 55 -31.59 -3.91 8.01
C GLY A 55 -32.30 -4.07 6.65
N PRO A 56 -33.31 -3.24 6.33
CA PRO A 56 -34.12 -3.38 5.13
C PRO A 56 -33.33 -2.91 3.87
N GLY A 57 -32.33 -3.70 3.46
CA GLY A 57 -31.51 -3.52 2.25
C GLY A 57 -30.98 -4.84 1.64
N GLY A 58 -31.34 -5.99 2.23
CA GLY A 58 -30.62 -7.27 2.19
C GLY A 58 -30.43 -8.01 0.85
N ALA A 59 -30.84 -7.48 -0.30
CA ALA A 59 -30.56 -8.11 -1.60
C ALA A 59 -29.50 -7.35 -2.42
N ALA A 60 -29.49 -6.01 -2.35
CA ALA A 60 -28.47 -5.19 -3.01
C ALA A 60 -27.19 -5.11 -2.17
N GLU A 61 -27.30 -5.19 -0.85
CA GLU A 61 -26.19 -5.19 0.11
C GLU A 61 -25.46 -6.54 0.10
N ALA A 62 -26.20 -7.66 0.03
CA ALA A 62 -25.65 -9.01 -0.11
C ALA A 62 -24.96 -9.27 -1.49
N ALA A 63 -25.27 -8.47 -2.51
CA ALA A 63 -24.60 -8.51 -3.80
C ALA A 63 -23.32 -7.65 -3.83
N ARG A 64 -23.24 -6.60 -2.99
CA ARG A 64 -22.05 -5.77 -2.78
C ARG A 64 -20.99 -6.43 -1.89
N SER A 65 -21.41 -7.31 -0.99
CA SER A 65 -20.57 -7.97 0.03
C SER A 65 -19.82 -9.23 -0.43
N LYS A 66 -19.54 -9.40 -1.73
CA LYS A 66 -18.82 -10.58 -2.25
C LYS A 66 -17.35 -10.24 -2.47
N GLY A 67 -16.47 -10.86 -1.70
CA GLY A 67 -15.02 -10.67 -1.80
C GLY A 67 -14.37 -10.33 -0.45
N PRO A 68 -13.04 -10.27 -0.40
CA PRO A 68 -12.33 -9.88 0.81
C PRO A 68 -12.63 -8.42 1.18
N VAL A 69 -12.37 -8.09 2.44
CA VAL A 69 -12.18 -6.71 2.89
C VAL A 69 -10.69 -6.43 3.03
N VAL A 70 -10.27 -5.19 2.77
CA VAL A 70 -8.89 -4.72 2.89
C VAL A 70 -8.75 -3.73 4.05
N HIS A 71 -7.66 -3.84 4.79
CA HIS A 71 -7.32 -2.89 5.84
C HIS A 71 -6.72 -1.62 5.22
N MET A 72 -7.34 -0.48 5.49
CA MET A 72 -6.88 0.82 5.04
C MET A 72 -6.77 1.79 6.22
N LEU A 73 -5.89 2.75 6.10
CA LEU A 73 -5.72 3.86 7.02
C LEU A 73 -5.97 5.19 6.31
N ARG A 74 -6.52 6.17 7.02
CA ARG A 74 -6.63 7.55 6.55
C ARG A 74 -5.51 8.36 7.18
N ARG A 75 -4.65 8.90 6.34
CA ARG A 75 -3.54 9.77 6.72
C ARG A 75 -4.08 11.03 7.38
N ARG A 76 -3.43 11.53 8.44
CA ARG A 76 -3.83 12.79 9.09
C ARG A 76 -3.89 13.91 8.07
N ALA A 77 -4.94 14.73 8.13
CA ALA A 77 -5.12 15.87 7.23
C ALA A 77 -3.97 16.88 7.30
N SER A 78 -3.28 16.97 8.45
CA SER A 78 -2.13 17.86 8.66
C SER A 78 -0.84 17.40 7.99
N MET A 79 -0.80 16.21 7.37
CA MET A 79 0.40 15.73 6.69
C MET A 79 0.66 16.53 5.41
N ALA A 80 1.91 16.94 5.21
CA ALA A 80 2.34 17.73 4.05
C ALA A 80 2.18 17.00 2.70
N PHE A 81 2.18 15.66 2.70
CA PHE A 81 2.01 14.82 1.52
C PHE A 81 0.89 13.82 1.72
N ALA A 82 -0.07 13.79 0.78
CA ALA A 82 -1.24 12.93 0.80
C ALA A 82 -2.07 13.01 2.11
N GLY A 83 -2.16 14.19 2.73
CA GLY A 83 -2.99 14.41 3.92
C GLY A 83 -4.47 14.14 3.65
N GLY A 84 -5.13 13.37 4.52
CA GLY A 84 -6.52 12.97 4.35
C GLY A 84 -6.76 11.84 3.34
N ALA A 85 -5.72 11.40 2.62
CA ALA A 85 -5.83 10.30 1.67
C ALA A 85 -5.86 8.95 2.39
N TYR A 86 -6.63 8.01 1.85
CA TYR A 86 -6.59 6.61 2.25
C TYR A 86 -5.39 5.91 1.61
N ALA A 87 -4.72 5.09 2.41
CA ALA A 87 -3.56 4.30 2.07
C ALA A 87 -3.60 2.96 2.82
N TYR A 88 -2.56 2.15 2.63
CA TYR A 88 -2.34 0.90 3.38
C TYR A 88 -1.11 1.07 4.30
N PRO A 89 -0.91 0.19 5.29
CA PRO A 89 0.34 0.11 6.03
C PRO A 89 1.54 0.03 5.10
N GLY A 90 2.54 0.87 5.33
CA GLY A 90 3.71 0.92 4.46
C GLY A 90 4.57 2.15 4.67
N GLY A 91 5.85 2.00 4.35
CA GLY A 91 6.85 3.02 4.58
C GLY A 91 8.11 2.80 3.77
N SER A 92 9.12 3.62 4.06
CA SER A 92 10.40 3.54 3.38
C SER A 92 11.18 2.32 3.88
N VAL A 93 11.94 1.69 2.98
CA VAL A 93 12.96 0.71 3.39
C VAL A 93 14.00 1.44 4.23
N ASP A 94 14.24 0.93 5.44
CA ASP A 94 15.28 1.40 6.34
C ASP A 94 16.58 0.63 6.05
N PRO A 95 17.77 1.25 6.15
CA PRO A 95 19.04 0.52 5.99
C PRO A 95 19.17 -0.72 6.89
N ARG A 96 18.49 -0.74 8.05
CA ARG A 96 18.46 -1.88 8.97
C ARG A 96 17.65 -3.06 8.44
N ASP A 97 16.77 -2.85 7.46
CA ASP A 97 15.99 -3.91 6.82
C ASP A 97 16.87 -4.82 5.94
N ALA A 98 18.06 -4.34 5.54
CA ALA A 98 19.04 -5.13 4.79
C ALA A 98 19.84 -6.10 5.67
N ARG A 99 19.66 -6.07 7.00
CA ARG A 99 20.36 -7.01 7.91
C ARG A 99 19.91 -8.45 7.63
N PRO A 100 20.84 -9.41 7.59
CA PRO A 100 20.48 -10.82 7.49
C PRO A 100 19.58 -11.24 8.64
N LEU A 101 18.55 -12.01 8.33
CA LEU A 101 17.63 -12.62 9.28
C LEU A 101 17.18 -13.98 8.74
N ALA A 102 16.70 -14.86 9.62
CA ALA A 102 16.13 -16.13 9.21
C ALA A 102 14.76 -15.88 8.56
N SER A 103 14.55 -16.36 7.33
CA SER A 103 13.29 -16.26 6.61
C SER A 103 12.80 -17.63 6.14
N ALA A 104 11.48 -17.77 6.03
CA ALA A 104 10.82 -19.01 5.62
C ALA A 104 10.42 -19.03 4.14
N GLY A 105 10.50 -17.89 3.46
CA GLY A 105 10.04 -17.75 2.09
C GLY A 105 11.11 -17.85 1.01
N PRO A 106 10.81 -17.30 -0.17
CA PRO A 106 11.72 -17.34 -1.31
C PRO A 106 13.11 -16.84 -0.94
N THR A 107 14.12 -17.44 -1.56
CA THR A 107 15.50 -16.95 -1.40
C THR A 107 15.61 -15.51 -1.90
N GLY A 108 16.62 -14.77 -1.43
CA GLY A 108 16.87 -13.41 -1.89
C GLY A 108 17.03 -13.30 -3.42
N ALA A 109 17.54 -14.34 -4.08
CA ALA A 109 17.64 -14.40 -5.54
C ALA A 109 16.26 -14.55 -6.22
N GLN A 110 15.36 -15.36 -5.67
CA GLN A 110 14.00 -15.50 -6.18
C GLN A 110 13.20 -14.21 -5.99
N TRP A 111 13.36 -13.54 -4.85
CA TRP A 111 12.76 -12.21 -4.66
C TRP A 111 13.36 -11.15 -5.57
N ALA A 112 14.68 -11.15 -5.79
CA ALA A 112 15.36 -10.25 -6.72
C ALA A 112 14.80 -10.35 -8.13
N GLU A 113 14.66 -11.59 -8.63
CA GLU A 113 14.04 -11.88 -9.93
C GLU A 113 12.60 -11.38 -9.96
N ARG A 114 11.78 -11.74 -8.94
CA ARG A 114 10.37 -11.35 -8.89
C ARG A 114 10.18 -9.83 -8.89
N LEU A 115 10.97 -9.12 -8.10
CA LEU A 115 10.84 -7.68 -7.88
C LEU A 115 11.61 -6.84 -8.92
N GLY A 116 12.44 -7.47 -9.76
CA GLY A 116 13.28 -6.78 -10.74
C GLY A 116 14.30 -5.87 -10.07
N THR A 117 15.04 -6.40 -9.09
CA THR A 117 16.06 -5.70 -8.30
C THR A 117 17.21 -6.65 -7.94
N ASP A 118 18.21 -6.19 -7.19
CA ASP A 118 19.29 -7.04 -6.68
C ASP A 118 18.86 -7.80 -5.40
N PRO A 119 19.52 -8.92 -5.04
CA PRO A 119 19.16 -9.72 -3.86
C PRO A 119 19.15 -8.99 -2.53
N ASP A 120 19.98 -7.96 -2.35
CA ASP A 120 20.08 -7.24 -1.08
C ASP A 120 18.90 -6.27 -0.96
N THR A 121 18.61 -5.53 -2.03
CA THR A 121 17.43 -4.67 -2.12
C THR A 121 16.13 -5.47 -1.98
N ALA A 122 16.02 -6.62 -2.65
CA ALA A 122 14.85 -7.49 -2.55
C ALA A 122 14.57 -7.95 -1.12
N ARG A 123 15.61 -8.41 -0.40
CA ARG A 123 15.48 -8.80 1.02
C ARG A 123 15.06 -7.63 1.89
N ALA A 124 15.65 -6.45 1.67
CA ALA A 124 15.29 -5.25 2.43
C ALA A 124 13.84 -4.81 2.18
N VAL A 125 13.35 -4.92 0.93
CA VAL A 125 11.96 -4.59 0.57
C VAL A 125 10.96 -5.52 1.26
N VAL A 126 11.18 -6.84 1.23
CA VAL A 126 10.24 -7.79 1.87
C VAL A 126 10.29 -7.69 3.40
N CYS A 127 11.48 -7.43 3.96
CA CYS A 127 11.63 -7.15 5.39
C CYS A 127 10.87 -5.88 5.79
N ALA A 128 11.04 -4.78 5.05
CA ALA A 128 10.32 -3.53 5.26
C ALA A 128 8.80 -3.73 5.18
N ALA A 129 8.31 -4.53 4.21
CA ALA A 129 6.88 -4.80 4.07
C ALA A 129 6.28 -5.40 5.36
N VAL A 130 6.94 -6.40 5.96
CA VAL A 130 6.48 -7.01 7.20
C VAL A 130 6.67 -6.08 8.40
N ARG A 131 7.82 -5.40 8.49
CA ARG A 131 8.11 -4.45 9.57
C ARG A 131 7.06 -3.34 9.63
N GLU A 132 6.81 -2.66 8.52
CA GLU A 132 5.83 -1.56 8.43
C GLU A 132 4.41 -2.06 8.74
N THR A 133 4.07 -3.29 8.31
CA THR A 133 2.79 -3.90 8.68
C THR A 133 2.64 -4.06 10.19
N PHE A 134 3.70 -4.52 10.88
CA PHE A 134 3.68 -4.66 12.33
C PHE A 134 3.66 -3.31 13.04
N GLU A 135 4.48 -2.36 12.60
CA GLU A 135 4.54 -1.01 13.14
C GLU A 135 3.18 -0.30 13.06
N GLU A 136 2.51 -0.32 11.91
CA GLU A 136 1.31 0.49 11.71
C GLU A 136 -0.01 -0.21 12.08
N SER A 137 -0.09 -1.53 11.87
CA SER A 137 -1.33 -2.29 12.07
C SER A 137 -1.27 -3.25 13.26
N GLY A 138 -0.10 -3.49 13.84
CA GLY A 138 0.10 -4.49 14.89
C GLY A 138 0.01 -5.92 14.39
N VAL A 139 0.04 -6.16 13.07
CA VAL A 139 0.00 -7.50 12.47
C VAL A 139 1.40 -7.94 12.10
N LEU A 140 1.80 -9.12 12.54
CA LEU A 140 3.15 -9.67 12.37
C LEU A 140 3.14 -10.92 11.49
N LEU A 141 3.84 -10.87 10.35
CA LEU A 141 4.12 -12.03 9.51
C LEU A 141 5.46 -12.67 9.93
N ALA A 142 5.46 -13.28 11.12
CA ALA A 142 6.59 -14.01 11.65
C ALA A 142 6.11 -15.13 12.59
N GLY A 143 6.92 -16.16 12.76
CA GLY A 143 6.61 -17.32 13.59
C GLY A 143 7.87 -18.02 14.10
N PRO A 144 7.74 -19.03 14.98
CA PRO A 144 8.88 -19.80 15.46
C PRO A 144 9.53 -20.65 14.35
N ASP A 145 8.80 -20.91 13.27
CA ASP A 145 9.24 -21.73 12.14
C ASP A 145 8.51 -21.35 10.84
N ALA A 146 8.81 -22.06 9.75
CA ALA A 146 8.24 -21.84 8.43
C ALA A 146 6.77 -22.26 8.27
N SER A 147 6.16 -22.88 9.28
CA SER A 147 4.80 -23.45 9.19
C SER A 147 3.76 -22.62 9.94
N THR A 148 4.17 -21.92 11.00
CA THR A 148 3.25 -21.17 11.87
C THR A 148 3.58 -19.68 11.91
N VAL A 149 2.63 -18.89 12.42
CA VAL A 149 2.83 -17.50 12.83
C VAL A 149 2.56 -17.37 14.32
N VAL A 150 3.05 -16.29 14.94
CA VAL A 150 2.59 -15.93 16.28
C VAL A 150 1.11 -15.58 16.23
N ALA A 151 0.28 -16.32 16.97
CA ALA A 151 -1.17 -16.17 16.92
C ALA A 151 -1.67 -14.90 17.61
N ASP A 152 -0.98 -14.48 18.68
CA ASP A 152 -1.35 -13.33 19.49
C ASP A 152 -0.12 -12.45 19.79
N VAL A 153 -0.17 -11.22 19.29
CA VAL A 153 0.85 -10.17 19.49
C VAL A 153 0.29 -8.99 20.28
N THR A 154 -0.77 -9.21 21.07
CA THR A 154 -1.51 -8.14 21.76
C THR A 154 -0.97 -7.77 23.14
N GLY A 155 -0.05 -8.59 23.69
CA GLY A 155 0.54 -8.40 25.03
C GLY A 155 1.35 -7.12 25.18
N ALA A 156 1.57 -6.69 26.44
CA ALA A 156 2.27 -5.44 26.74
C ALA A 156 3.75 -5.45 26.30
N ASP A 157 4.39 -6.62 26.33
CA ASP A 157 5.76 -6.81 25.86
C ASP A 157 5.86 -6.67 24.32
N TRP A 158 4.84 -7.15 23.58
CA TRP A 158 4.76 -6.95 22.13
C TRP A 158 4.54 -5.48 21.77
N GLU A 159 3.71 -4.78 22.54
CA GLU A 159 3.49 -3.34 22.34
C GLU A 159 4.74 -2.52 22.63
N ALA A 160 5.49 -2.87 23.68
CA ALA A 160 6.78 -2.24 23.98
C ALA A 160 7.79 -2.42 22.83
N ASP A 161 7.84 -3.62 22.24
CA ASP A 161 8.70 -3.89 21.09
C ASP A 161 8.28 -3.12 19.84
N ARG A 162 6.99 -3.09 19.55
CA ARG A 162 6.45 -2.30 18.44
C ARG A 162 6.77 -0.82 18.62
N ALA A 163 6.60 -0.28 19.82
CA ALA A 163 6.95 1.10 20.12
C ALA A 163 8.44 1.38 19.92
N ALA A 164 9.32 0.45 20.31
CA ALA A 164 10.76 0.55 20.09
C ALA A 164 11.15 0.49 18.60
N LEU A 165 10.44 -0.30 17.78
CA LEU A 165 10.61 -0.32 16.32
C LEU A 165 10.21 1.02 15.70
N VAL A 166 9.01 1.54 16.04
CA VAL A 166 8.51 2.84 15.58
C VAL A 166 9.44 3.98 15.99
N ALA A 167 9.95 3.95 17.22
CA ALA A 167 10.93 4.91 17.73
C ALA A 167 12.34 4.73 17.12
N ARG A 168 12.54 3.69 16.31
CA ARG A 168 13.81 3.32 15.67
C ARG A 168 14.92 2.97 16.68
N GLU A 169 14.55 2.56 17.88
CA GLU A 169 15.47 2.13 18.95
C GLU A 169 15.82 0.64 18.84
N LEU A 170 14.97 -0.14 18.18
CA LEU A 170 15.15 -1.56 17.90
C LEU A 170 15.15 -1.79 16.39
N SER A 171 16.04 -2.64 15.88
CA SER A 171 15.94 -3.11 14.49
C SER A 171 14.99 -4.30 14.40
N PHE A 172 14.30 -4.47 13.26
CA PHE A 172 13.37 -5.58 13.09
C PHE A 172 14.07 -6.94 13.12
N ALA A 173 15.30 -7.02 12.59
CA ALA A 173 16.13 -8.22 12.68
C ALA A 173 16.43 -8.59 14.15
N ASP A 174 16.86 -7.64 14.98
CA ASP A 174 17.15 -7.90 16.41
C ASP A 174 15.87 -8.27 17.18
N PHE A 175 14.74 -7.65 16.82
CA PHE A 175 13.43 -7.98 17.39
C PHE A 175 13.06 -9.44 17.13
N LEU A 176 13.15 -9.90 15.87
CA LEU A 176 12.84 -11.28 15.50
C LEU A 176 13.83 -12.26 16.16
N GLU A 177 15.13 -11.97 16.10
CA GLU A 177 16.18 -12.82 16.69
C GLU A 177 15.97 -13.00 18.20
N ARG A 178 15.75 -11.90 18.94
CA ARG A 178 15.52 -11.94 20.39
C ARG A 178 14.28 -12.77 20.76
N ARG A 179 13.25 -12.77 19.90
CA ARG A 179 12.02 -13.56 20.11
C ARG A 179 12.10 -14.97 19.54
N GLY A 180 13.22 -15.36 18.92
CA GLY A 180 13.37 -16.67 18.28
C GLY A 180 12.41 -16.87 17.10
N LEU A 181 12.15 -15.81 16.35
CA LEU A 181 11.20 -15.82 15.22
C LEU A 181 11.93 -15.77 13.89
N VAL A 182 11.33 -16.42 12.90
CA VAL A 182 11.68 -16.31 11.49
C VAL A 182 10.68 -15.41 10.77
N LEU A 183 11.17 -14.64 9.79
CA LEU A 183 10.32 -13.85 8.91
C LEU A 183 9.50 -14.78 8.01
N ARG A 184 8.18 -14.59 7.96
CA ARG A 184 7.26 -15.33 7.09
C ARG A 184 6.96 -14.53 5.82
N ASP A 185 8.01 -14.21 5.07
CA ASP A 185 7.92 -13.49 3.80
C ASP A 185 7.25 -14.34 2.70
N ASP A 186 7.14 -15.65 2.87
CA ASP A 186 6.30 -16.53 2.04
C ASP A 186 4.80 -16.19 2.09
N LEU A 187 4.36 -15.45 3.12
CA LEU A 187 2.98 -15.00 3.24
C LEU A 187 2.71 -13.70 2.46
N LEU A 188 3.72 -13.12 1.82
CA LEU A 188 3.60 -11.95 0.98
C LEU A 188 3.42 -12.35 -0.50
N GLY A 189 2.44 -11.74 -1.16
CA GLY A 189 2.30 -11.78 -2.61
C GLY A 189 2.66 -10.44 -3.24
N ALA A 190 3.72 -10.37 -4.04
CA ALA A 190 4.08 -9.13 -4.75
C ALA A 190 3.02 -8.79 -5.82
N TRP A 191 2.51 -7.55 -5.82
CA TRP A 191 1.26 -7.18 -6.49
C TRP A 191 1.37 -6.07 -7.53
N ALA A 192 2.09 -5.00 -7.21
CA ALA A 192 2.31 -3.86 -8.10
C ALA A 192 3.60 -3.12 -7.73
N ARG A 193 4.14 -2.35 -8.66
CA ARG A 193 5.24 -1.42 -8.40
C ARG A 193 4.92 -0.07 -9.01
N TRP A 194 4.90 0.96 -8.17
CA TRP A 194 4.59 2.33 -8.60
C TRP A 194 5.72 3.26 -8.21
N ILE A 195 6.16 4.08 -9.17
CA ILE A 195 7.18 5.09 -8.92
C ILE A 195 6.54 6.47 -9.00
N THR A 196 6.77 7.25 -7.95
CA THR A 196 6.28 8.62 -7.83
C THR A 196 6.82 9.47 -9.00
N PRO A 197 6.00 10.36 -9.60
CA PRO A 197 6.40 11.15 -10.77
C PRO A 197 7.71 11.92 -10.58
N GLU A 198 8.47 12.13 -11.66
CA GLU A 198 9.81 12.75 -11.62
C GLU A 198 9.83 14.20 -11.12
N PHE A 199 8.74 14.91 -11.35
CA PHE A 199 8.58 16.30 -10.92
C PHE A 199 8.26 16.41 -9.43
N GLU A 200 7.99 15.33 -8.69
CA GLU A 200 7.71 15.39 -7.26
C GLU A 200 8.97 15.61 -6.42
N GLU A 201 8.86 16.35 -5.31
CA GLU A 201 9.98 16.56 -4.38
C GLU A 201 10.29 15.30 -3.57
N ARG A 202 9.23 14.60 -3.18
CA ARG A 202 9.30 13.39 -2.36
C ARG A 202 8.91 12.21 -3.21
N ARG A 203 9.91 11.52 -3.73
CA ARG A 203 9.70 10.38 -4.60
C ARG A 203 9.92 9.06 -3.88
N TYR A 204 9.06 8.11 -4.20
CA TYR A 204 9.13 6.74 -3.75
C TYR A 204 9.03 5.77 -4.91
N ASP A 205 9.79 4.69 -4.84
CA ASP A 205 9.65 3.48 -5.65
C ASP A 205 9.02 2.43 -4.75
N THR A 206 7.70 2.30 -4.84
CA THR A 206 6.89 1.56 -3.89
C THR A 206 6.50 0.21 -4.44
N PHE A 207 6.91 -0.84 -3.74
CA PHE A 207 6.49 -2.21 -3.96
C PHE A 207 5.24 -2.49 -3.12
N PHE A 208 4.16 -2.87 -3.79
CA PHE A 208 2.90 -3.26 -3.16
C PHE A 208 2.83 -4.78 -3.03
N PHE A 209 2.42 -5.25 -1.86
CA PHE A 209 2.20 -6.65 -1.55
C PHE A 209 0.76 -6.87 -1.08
N VAL A 210 0.25 -8.08 -1.28
CA VAL A 210 -0.95 -8.59 -0.60
C VAL A 210 -0.54 -9.58 0.48
N ALA A 211 -1.31 -9.62 1.57
CA ALA A 211 -1.17 -10.63 2.62
C ALA A 211 -2.54 -10.94 3.22
N VAL A 212 -2.75 -12.18 3.63
CA VAL A 212 -3.95 -12.57 4.39
C VAL A 212 -3.68 -12.33 5.88
N LEU A 213 -4.64 -11.71 6.58
CA LEU A 213 -4.60 -11.51 8.02
C LEU A 213 -4.42 -12.86 8.71
N PRO A 214 -3.32 -13.08 9.46
CA PRO A 214 -3.10 -14.35 10.12
C PRO A 214 -4.17 -14.63 11.17
N ARG A 215 -4.63 -15.89 11.24
CA ARG A 215 -5.63 -16.32 12.23
C ARG A 215 -5.16 -16.00 13.65
N GLY A 216 -6.05 -15.43 14.45
CA GLY A 216 -5.78 -15.02 15.84
C GLY A 216 -5.30 -13.58 15.99
N GLN A 217 -4.66 -13.00 14.96
CA GLN A 217 -4.23 -11.62 14.99
C GLN A 217 -5.36 -10.66 14.63
N ARG A 218 -5.27 -9.42 15.12
CA ARG A 218 -6.23 -8.35 14.87
C ARG A 218 -5.48 -7.05 14.61
N THR A 219 -5.95 -6.28 13.64
CA THR A 219 -5.40 -4.95 13.38
C THR A 219 -5.70 -3.98 14.51
N ARG A 220 -4.79 -3.04 14.74
CA ARG A 220 -4.94 -1.93 15.69
C ARG A 220 -4.75 -0.61 14.93
N ASN A 221 -5.35 0.46 15.44
CA ASN A 221 -4.98 1.81 15.02
C ASN A 221 -3.75 2.24 15.82
N ALA A 222 -2.57 1.78 15.39
CA ALA A 222 -1.32 1.91 16.15
C ALA A 222 -0.38 2.99 15.57
N SER A 223 -0.72 3.51 14.39
CA SER A 223 0.02 4.57 13.70
C SER A 223 -0.36 5.96 14.25
N THR A 224 0.64 6.77 14.58
CA THR A 224 0.43 8.19 14.90
C THR A 224 0.19 9.02 13.64
N GLU A 225 0.48 8.49 12.45
CA GLU A 225 0.32 9.17 11.16
C GLU A 225 -1.09 9.00 10.56
N ALA A 226 -1.88 8.06 11.10
CA ALA A 226 -3.27 7.85 10.75
C ALA A 226 -4.22 8.50 11.79
N ASP A 227 -5.37 9.00 11.34
CA ASP A 227 -6.46 9.42 12.24
C ASP A 227 -7.61 8.41 12.30
N ARG A 228 -7.66 7.47 11.36
CA ARG A 228 -8.68 6.43 11.26
C ARG A 228 -8.13 5.21 10.53
N THR A 229 -8.58 4.02 10.94
CA THR A 229 -8.42 2.79 10.16
C THR A 229 -9.79 2.18 9.85
N VAL A 230 -9.89 1.45 8.74
CA VAL A 230 -11.12 0.80 8.29
C VAL A 230 -10.79 -0.56 7.67
N TRP A 231 -11.72 -1.50 7.82
CA TRP A 231 -11.83 -2.65 6.94
C TRP A 231 -12.96 -2.35 5.96
N VAL A 232 -12.68 -2.39 4.66
CA VAL A 232 -13.64 -2.01 3.63
C VAL A 232 -13.53 -2.95 2.44
N HIS A 233 -14.64 -3.25 1.77
CA HIS A 233 -14.57 -3.99 0.52
C HIS A 233 -13.85 -3.14 -0.55
N PRO A 234 -12.93 -3.71 -1.34
CA PRO A 234 -12.24 -2.97 -2.39
C PRO A 234 -13.19 -2.27 -3.37
N ARG A 235 -14.34 -2.89 -3.66
CA ARG A 235 -15.40 -2.32 -4.50
C ARG A 235 -16.02 -1.06 -3.87
N ASP A 236 -16.42 -1.13 -2.60
CA ASP A 236 -17.03 0.01 -1.91
C ASP A 236 -16.03 1.18 -1.76
N ALA A 237 -14.77 0.87 -1.50
CA ALA A 237 -13.70 1.86 -1.45
C ALA A 237 -13.47 2.55 -2.80
N ALA A 238 -13.50 1.79 -3.90
CA ALA A 238 -13.43 2.33 -5.26
C ALA A 238 -14.65 3.19 -5.61
N GLU A 239 -15.87 2.75 -5.24
CA GLU A 239 -17.09 3.55 -5.44
C GLU A 239 -17.06 4.86 -4.64
N GLY A 240 -16.55 4.83 -3.40
CA GLY A 240 -16.36 6.02 -2.58
C GLY A 240 -15.34 6.99 -3.19
N TYR A 241 -14.28 6.48 -3.81
CA TYR A 241 -13.36 7.30 -4.60
C TYR A 241 -14.04 7.91 -5.83
N ASP A 242 -14.83 7.13 -6.58
CA ASP A 242 -15.51 7.61 -7.79
C ASP A 242 -16.52 8.74 -7.47
N LYS A 243 -17.12 8.70 -6.27
CA LYS A 243 -18.02 9.74 -5.74
C LYS A 243 -17.31 10.96 -5.14
N GLY A 244 -15.98 10.91 -4.98
CA GLY A 244 -15.21 11.97 -4.32
C GLY A 244 -15.26 11.94 -2.78
N GLU A 245 -15.79 10.88 -2.18
CA GLU A 245 -15.95 10.72 -0.73
C GLU A 245 -14.66 10.21 -0.06
N LEU A 246 -13.88 9.42 -0.79
CA LEU A 246 -12.61 8.87 -0.32
C LEU A 246 -11.46 9.39 -1.18
N LEU A 247 -10.64 10.26 -0.58
CA LEU A 247 -9.43 10.78 -1.21
C LEU A 247 -8.39 9.66 -1.30
N MET A 248 -7.84 9.42 -2.49
CA MET A 248 -6.83 8.39 -2.73
C MET A 248 -5.82 8.84 -3.78
N MET A 249 -4.61 8.29 -3.67
CA MET A 249 -3.61 8.39 -4.74
C MET A 249 -3.86 7.31 -5.81
N PRO A 250 -3.44 7.54 -7.07
CA PRO A 250 -3.56 6.56 -8.17
C PRO A 250 -3.18 5.11 -7.82
N PRO A 251 -2.05 4.80 -7.16
CA PRO A 251 -1.72 3.41 -6.80
C PRO A 251 -2.78 2.75 -5.90
N THR A 252 -3.36 3.49 -4.95
CA THR A 252 -4.36 2.94 -4.03
C THR A 252 -5.62 2.52 -4.79
N ILE A 253 -6.20 3.41 -5.60
CA ILE A 253 -7.42 3.08 -6.35
C ILE A 253 -7.17 2.00 -7.43
N ALA A 254 -6.02 2.04 -8.11
CA ALA A 254 -5.66 1.02 -9.09
C ALA A 254 -5.57 -0.39 -8.46
N THR A 255 -4.98 -0.48 -7.27
CA THR A 255 -4.88 -1.74 -6.53
C THR A 255 -6.23 -2.21 -5.98
N LEU A 256 -7.08 -1.31 -5.47
CA LEU A 256 -8.44 -1.65 -5.03
C LEU A 256 -9.29 -2.22 -6.17
N ARG A 257 -9.23 -1.60 -7.36
CA ARG A 257 -9.97 -2.06 -8.54
C ARG A 257 -9.54 -3.46 -8.98
N ARG A 258 -8.24 -3.77 -8.90
CA ARG A 258 -7.72 -5.13 -9.13
C ARG A 258 -8.18 -6.09 -8.04
N LEU A 259 -8.09 -5.72 -6.76
CA LEU A 259 -8.53 -6.58 -5.66
C LEU A 259 -10.03 -6.91 -5.72
N ALA A 260 -10.86 -5.99 -6.21
CA ALA A 260 -12.30 -6.15 -6.32
C ALA A 260 -12.77 -7.29 -7.25
N GLN A 261 -11.86 -7.87 -8.03
CA GLN A 261 -12.15 -9.01 -8.92
C GLN A 261 -12.07 -10.37 -8.22
N TYR A 262 -11.43 -10.44 -7.04
CA TYR A 262 -11.17 -11.70 -6.36
C TYR A 262 -12.28 -12.06 -5.35
N PRO A 263 -12.70 -13.33 -5.29
CA PRO A 263 -13.81 -13.75 -4.42
C PRO A 263 -13.42 -13.94 -2.96
N THR A 264 -12.13 -14.08 -2.65
CA THR A 264 -11.60 -14.35 -1.29
C THR A 264 -10.20 -13.76 -1.15
N ALA A 265 -9.77 -13.51 0.09
CA ALA A 265 -8.42 -13.04 0.43
C ALA A 265 -7.34 -14.02 -0.07
N GLU A 266 -7.55 -15.32 0.10
CA GLU A 266 -6.64 -16.37 -0.36
C GLU A 266 -6.55 -16.42 -1.89
N ALA A 267 -7.66 -16.24 -2.60
CA ALA A 267 -7.65 -16.17 -4.07
C ALA A 267 -6.86 -14.96 -4.58
N ALA A 268 -6.95 -13.81 -3.92
CA ALA A 268 -6.11 -12.67 -4.25
C ALA A 268 -4.63 -12.98 -4.00
N LEU A 269 -4.27 -13.53 -2.82
CA LEU A 269 -2.90 -13.92 -2.53
C LEU A 269 -2.34 -14.94 -3.53
N ALA A 270 -3.14 -15.95 -3.90
CA ALA A 270 -2.75 -16.99 -4.85
C ALA A 270 -2.52 -16.47 -6.28
N ALA A 271 -3.09 -15.32 -6.64
CA ALA A 271 -2.91 -14.70 -7.95
C ALA A 271 -1.62 -13.87 -8.05
N ALA A 272 -1.03 -13.47 -6.91
CA ALA A 272 0.14 -12.60 -6.86
C ALA A 272 1.34 -13.04 -7.71
N PRO A 273 1.66 -14.35 -7.89
CA PRO A 273 2.73 -14.77 -8.79
C PRO A 273 2.54 -14.37 -10.25
N GLY A 274 1.29 -14.17 -10.70
CA GLY A 274 0.96 -13.79 -12.07
C GLY A 274 0.89 -12.28 -12.31
N GLU A 275 1.04 -11.46 -11.28
CA GLU A 275 0.87 -10.00 -11.42
C GLU A 275 2.09 -9.34 -12.09
N ASP A 276 1.84 -8.42 -13.02
CA ASP A 276 2.88 -7.61 -13.64
C ASP A 276 3.41 -6.55 -12.65
N LEU A 277 4.74 -6.56 -12.44
CA LEU A 277 5.46 -5.62 -11.58
C LEU A 277 6.31 -4.63 -12.36
N THR A 278 6.09 -4.51 -13.67
CA THR A 278 6.64 -3.41 -14.47
C THR A 278 6.31 -2.09 -13.78
N PRO A 279 7.32 -1.25 -13.46
CA PRO A 279 7.09 -0.02 -12.74
C PRO A 279 6.11 0.89 -13.47
N VAL A 280 5.04 1.28 -12.77
CA VAL A 280 4.07 2.25 -13.27
C VAL A 280 4.56 3.65 -12.95
N LEU A 281 4.86 4.43 -13.99
CA LEU A 281 5.32 5.82 -13.92
C LEU A 281 4.34 6.75 -14.62
N ALA A 282 4.13 7.92 -14.02
CA ALA A 282 3.42 8.99 -14.71
C ALA A 282 4.26 9.55 -15.85
N ARG A 283 3.60 9.87 -16.97
CA ARG A 283 4.17 10.57 -18.11
C ARG A 283 3.50 11.92 -18.22
N ALA A 284 4.30 12.98 -18.13
CA ALA A 284 3.88 14.33 -18.44
C ALA A 284 4.27 14.67 -19.89
N ARG A 285 3.35 15.27 -20.65
CA ARG A 285 3.59 15.75 -22.01
C ARG A 285 2.91 17.09 -22.23
N LEU A 286 3.51 17.92 -23.09
CA LEU A 286 2.89 19.15 -23.57
C LEU A 286 2.09 18.85 -24.85
N GLU A 287 0.82 19.23 -24.87
CA GLU A 287 -0.07 19.13 -26.03
C GLU A 287 -0.68 20.50 -26.34
N GLY A 288 -0.02 21.24 -27.25
CA GLY A 288 -0.32 22.66 -27.47
C GLY A 288 0.02 23.47 -26.22
N ASP A 289 -0.94 24.26 -25.73
CA ASP A 289 -0.80 25.02 -24.48
C ASP A 289 -1.20 24.21 -23.23
N ALA A 290 -1.68 22.98 -23.39
CA ALA A 290 -2.09 22.16 -22.25
C ALA A 290 -1.00 21.18 -21.83
N LEU A 291 -0.94 20.93 -20.53
CA LEU A 291 -0.13 19.89 -19.94
C LEU A 291 -1.00 18.65 -19.70
N VAL A 292 -0.57 17.49 -20.21
CA VAL A 292 -1.26 16.22 -20.04
C VAL A 292 -0.40 15.29 -19.19
N LEU A 293 -0.95 14.89 -18.04
CA LEU A 293 -0.38 13.89 -17.16
C LEU A 293 -1.15 12.58 -17.34
N SER A 294 -0.46 11.47 -17.57
CA SER A 294 -1.07 10.16 -17.83
C SER A 294 -0.28 9.04 -17.17
N TRP A 295 -0.94 7.93 -16.86
CA TRP A 295 -0.29 6.70 -16.39
C TRP A 295 -0.59 5.59 -17.40
N PRO A 296 0.42 5.04 -18.10
CA PRO A 296 0.20 3.97 -19.07
C PRO A 296 -0.56 2.80 -18.45
N GLY A 297 -1.62 2.33 -19.12
CA GLY A 297 -2.50 1.27 -18.60
C GLY A 297 -3.55 1.76 -17.58
N HIS A 298 -3.55 3.04 -17.24
CA HIS A 298 -4.44 3.65 -16.25
C HIS A 298 -4.97 5.02 -16.74
N ASP A 299 -5.61 5.01 -17.91
CA ASP A 299 -6.09 6.23 -18.58
C ASP A 299 -7.09 7.03 -17.73
N GLU A 300 -7.77 6.38 -16.79
CA GLU A 300 -8.67 7.01 -15.81
C GLU A 300 -8.01 8.07 -14.91
N PHE A 301 -6.68 8.03 -14.76
CA PHE A 301 -5.93 9.03 -13.98
C PHE A 301 -5.37 10.14 -14.88
N THR A 302 -5.71 10.13 -16.18
CA THR A 302 -5.24 11.15 -17.10
C THR A 302 -5.83 12.50 -16.73
N LYS A 303 -4.96 13.50 -16.56
CA LYS A 303 -5.33 14.86 -16.24
C LYS A 303 -4.80 15.81 -17.29
N ARG A 304 -5.68 16.65 -17.82
CA ARG A 304 -5.34 17.78 -18.68
C ARG A 304 -5.40 19.06 -17.86
N ILE A 305 -4.29 19.80 -17.83
CA ILE A 305 -4.15 21.07 -17.13
C ILE A 305 -3.94 22.14 -18.20
N GLU A 306 -4.93 23.02 -18.35
CA GLU A 306 -4.84 24.14 -19.29
C GLU A 306 -3.92 25.24 -18.76
N ARG A 307 -3.40 26.07 -19.67
CA ARG A 307 -2.64 27.26 -19.30
C ARG A 307 -3.62 28.31 -18.75
N SER A 308 -3.45 28.70 -17.49
CA SER A 308 -4.10 29.89 -16.92
C SER A 308 -3.53 31.15 -17.54
#